data_AF-A0AAD4JVY8-F1
#
_entry.id   AF-A0AAD4JVY8-F1
#
_cell.length_a   1.000
_cell.length_b   1.000
_cell.length_c   1.000
_cell.angle_alpha   90.00
_cell.angle_beta   90.00
_cell.angle_gamma   90.00
#
_symmetry.space_group_name_H-M   'P 1'
#
loop_
_entity.id
_entity.type
_entity.pdbx_description
1 polymer ?
#
loop_
_entity_poly.entity_id
_entity_poly.type
_entity_poly.pdbx_seq_one_letter_code
_entity_poly.pdbx_strand_id
1 'polypeptide(L)'
;ESQTETETTEYGPINMVVDQLAGMAVEFSDQSSSQLQGNIDRALASITGNIEAMTTNAMGEMDLAIDQTSQFLMDHVDCNPAWNLQEFTANVTHQLNGCTLNLGTLVEALRADGQQVMQNVQSFVQQMSQLPLVCSQGQQSASVALGPLSLGFDNSNNCFMNGITSINQGLAKAMHNASLFLVHTRRLSQEQVAQAQQCSEAVVAQTLDYLSAQRANCS
;
A
#
# COMPACT_ATOMS: atom_id res chain seq x y z
N GLU A 1 -4.98 -48.79 44.40
CA GLU A 1 -5.38 -47.72 43.47
C GLU A 1 -4.40 -46.57 43.59
N SER A 2 -3.87 -46.11 42.46
CA SER A 2 -3.02 -44.91 42.40
C SER A 2 -3.94 -43.72 42.18
N GLN A 3 -4.02 -42.81 43.15
CA GLN A 3 -4.75 -41.55 42.98
C GLN A 3 -3.89 -40.62 42.12
N THR A 4 -4.36 -40.36 40.90
CA THR A 4 -3.84 -39.30 40.05
C THR A 4 -4.39 -37.99 40.58
N GLU A 5 -3.54 -37.17 41.19
CA GLU A 5 -3.86 -35.77 41.50
C GLU A 5 -4.07 -35.03 40.18
N THR A 6 -5.31 -34.63 39.93
CA THR A 6 -5.63 -33.68 38.86
C THR A 6 -5.19 -32.30 39.35
N GLU A 7 -4.03 -31.80 38.88
CA GLU A 7 -3.66 -30.39 39.04
C GLU A 7 -4.72 -29.51 38.36
N THR A 8 -5.65 -28.98 39.15
CA THR A 8 -6.50 -27.88 38.73
C THR A 8 -5.69 -26.59 38.87
N THR A 9 -5.13 -26.09 37.77
CA THR A 9 -4.58 -24.72 37.70
C THR A 9 -5.72 -23.73 37.99
N GLU A 10 -5.74 -23.21 39.21
CA GLU A 10 -6.69 -22.23 39.69
C GLU A 10 -6.35 -20.87 39.08
N TYR A 11 -7.07 -20.45 38.03
CA TYR A 11 -6.94 -19.12 37.45
C TYR A 11 -7.55 -18.08 38.42
N GLY A 12 -6.70 -17.34 39.13
CA GLY A 12 -7.15 -16.23 39.98
C GLY A 12 -7.84 -15.12 39.17
N PRO A 13 -8.72 -14.31 39.80
CA PRO A 13 -9.51 -13.26 39.13
C PRO A 13 -8.68 -12.22 38.38
N ILE A 14 -7.41 -12.04 38.75
CA ILE A 14 -6.49 -11.12 38.07
C ILE A 14 -6.01 -11.67 36.72
N ASN A 15 -5.74 -12.98 36.62
CA ASN A 15 -5.36 -13.60 35.34
C ASN A 15 -6.52 -13.52 34.34
N MET A 16 -7.77 -13.67 34.80
CA MET A 16 -8.97 -13.51 33.96
C MET A 16 -9.09 -12.09 33.36
N VAL A 17 -8.79 -11.04 34.16
CA VAL A 17 -8.81 -9.64 33.69
C VAL A 17 -7.67 -9.36 32.73
N VAL A 18 -6.49 -9.92 32.98
CA VAL A 18 -5.30 -9.83 32.10
C VAL A 18 -5.57 -10.46 30.74
N ASP A 19 -6.16 -11.64 30.69
CA ASP A 19 -6.53 -12.32 29.45
C ASP A 19 -7.63 -11.58 28.69
N GLN A 20 -8.62 -11.01 29.39
CA GLN A 20 -9.64 -10.15 28.77
C GLN A 20 -9.05 -8.86 28.18
N LEU A 21 -8.12 -8.20 28.89
CA LEU A 21 -7.47 -6.99 28.39
C LEU A 21 -6.58 -7.29 27.18
N ALA A 22 -5.80 -8.38 27.24
CA ALA A 22 -5.00 -8.85 26.13
C ALA A 22 -5.89 -9.20 24.92
N GLY A 23 -7.01 -9.89 25.15
CA GLY A 23 -7.99 -10.22 24.11
C GLY A 23 -8.58 -8.99 23.43
N MET A 24 -9.08 -8.01 24.21
CA MET A 24 -9.61 -6.75 23.64
C MET A 24 -8.55 -5.96 22.88
N ALA A 25 -7.32 -5.94 23.38
CA ALA A 25 -6.24 -5.17 22.77
C ALA A 25 -5.74 -5.84 21.47
N VAL A 26 -5.72 -7.17 21.40
CA VAL A 26 -5.48 -7.93 20.17
C VAL A 26 -6.60 -7.69 19.16
N GLU A 27 -7.87 -7.80 19.57
CA GLU A 27 -9.03 -7.58 18.68
C GLU A 27 -9.05 -6.17 18.08
N PHE A 28 -8.83 -5.14 18.91
CA PHE A 28 -8.74 -3.76 18.45
C PHE A 28 -7.56 -3.56 17.48
N SER A 29 -6.43 -4.24 17.72
CA SER A 29 -5.25 -4.16 16.87
C SER A 29 -5.45 -4.90 15.54
N ASP A 30 -6.15 -6.03 15.54
CA ASP A 30 -6.54 -6.76 14.33
C ASP A 30 -7.49 -5.92 13.47
N GLN A 31 -8.51 -5.32 14.09
CA GLN A 31 -9.43 -4.42 13.40
C GLN A 31 -8.69 -3.22 12.78
N SER A 32 -7.78 -2.61 13.53
CA SER A 32 -6.96 -1.48 13.08
C SER A 32 -6.02 -1.86 11.92
N SER A 33 -5.40 -3.04 12.00
CA SER A 33 -4.54 -3.59 10.95
C SER A 33 -5.33 -3.87 9.66
N SER A 34 -6.51 -4.47 9.78
CA SER A 34 -7.41 -4.72 8.65
C SER A 34 -7.85 -3.42 7.97
N GLN A 35 -8.21 -2.40 8.76
CA GLN A 35 -8.54 -1.08 8.22
C GLN A 35 -7.36 -0.43 7.50
N LEU A 36 -6.16 -0.54 8.05
CA LEU A 36 -4.93 -0.02 7.44
C LEU A 36 -4.64 -0.71 6.11
N GLN A 37 -4.69 -2.04 6.07
CA GLN A 37 -4.54 -2.81 4.84
C GLN A 37 -5.55 -2.36 3.78
N GLY A 38 -6.84 -2.27 4.16
CA GLY A 38 -7.89 -1.82 3.25
C GLY A 38 -7.75 -0.36 2.79
N ASN A 39 -7.07 0.51 3.54
CA ASN A 39 -6.72 1.86 3.11
C ASN A 39 -5.57 1.85 2.08
N ILE A 40 -4.53 1.05 2.32
CA ILE A 40 -3.40 0.88 1.38
C ILE A 40 -3.91 0.32 0.05
N ASP A 41 -4.73 -0.73 0.09
CA ASP A 41 -5.27 -1.37 -1.11
C ASP A 41 -6.15 -0.42 -1.93
N ARG A 42 -6.98 0.39 -1.27
CA ARG A 42 -7.77 1.43 -1.94
C ARG A 42 -6.91 2.52 -2.57
N ALA A 43 -5.85 2.94 -1.90
CA ALA A 43 -4.92 3.92 -2.44
C ALA A 43 -4.20 3.36 -3.69
N LEU A 44 -3.76 2.10 -3.65
CA LEU A 44 -3.18 1.41 -4.80
C LEU A 44 -4.16 1.34 -5.97
N ALA A 45 -5.39 0.85 -5.73
CA ALA A 45 -6.41 0.75 -6.76
C ALA A 45 -6.74 2.13 -7.38
N SER A 46 -6.80 3.17 -6.56
CA SER A 46 -7.05 4.53 -7.05
C SER A 46 -5.93 5.05 -7.95
N ILE A 47 -4.67 4.83 -7.59
CA ILE A 47 -3.54 5.33 -8.40
C ILE A 47 -3.47 4.55 -9.72
N THR A 48 -3.53 3.21 -9.67
CA THR A 48 -3.52 2.36 -10.86
C THR A 48 -4.70 2.69 -11.79
N GLY A 49 -5.90 2.85 -11.23
CA GLY A 49 -7.08 3.23 -12.02
C GLY A 49 -6.93 4.59 -12.71
N ASN A 50 -6.27 5.57 -12.07
CA ASN A 50 -5.97 6.84 -12.71
C ASN A 50 -4.98 6.70 -13.88
N ILE A 51 -3.94 5.87 -13.74
CA ILE A 51 -2.99 5.59 -14.82
C ILE A 51 -3.71 4.99 -16.03
N GLU A 52 -4.51 3.95 -15.79
CA GLU A 52 -5.25 3.25 -16.84
C GLU A 52 -6.27 4.18 -17.53
N ALA A 53 -6.99 4.98 -16.74
CA ALA A 53 -7.96 5.94 -17.26
C ALA A 53 -7.30 7.01 -18.13
N MET A 54 -6.15 7.57 -17.72
CA MET A 54 -5.43 8.58 -18.51
C MET A 54 -5.00 8.02 -19.87
N THR A 55 -4.34 6.86 -19.87
CA THR A 55 -3.89 6.23 -21.13
C THR A 55 -5.07 5.89 -22.02
N THR A 56 -6.15 5.34 -21.47
CA THR A 56 -7.35 4.94 -22.23
C THR A 56 -8.06 6.16 -22.82
N ASN A 57 -8.26 7.22 -22.01
CA ASN A 57 -8.95 8.42 -22.45
C ASN A 57 -8.14 9.14 -23.55
N ALA A 58 -6.83 9.32 -23.33
CA ALA A 58 -5.96 9.95 -24.33
C ALA A 58 -5.97 9.18 -25.66
N MET A 59 -5.84 7.85 -25.61
CA MET A 59 -5.93 7.02 -26.83
C MET A 59 -7.30 7.14 -27.49
N GLY A 60 -8.38 7.15 -26.71
CA GLY A 60 -9.74 7.32 -27.23
C GLY A 60 -9.98 8.68 -27.90
N GLU A 61 -9.36 9.75 -27.40
CA GLU A 61 -9.43 11.07 -28.01
C GLU A 61 -8.73 11.14 -29.38
N MET A 62 -7.65 10.37 -29.55
CA MET A 62 -6.87 10.34 -30.79
C MET A 62 -7.38 9.32 -31.82
N ASP A 63 -8.11 8.29 -31.38
CA ASP A 63 -8.48 7.10 -32.17
C ASP A 63 -9.06 7.44 -33.55
N LEU A 64 -10.05 8.32 -33.59
CA LEU A 64 -10.68 8.72 -34.85
C LEU A 64 -9.70 9.41 -35.81
N ALA A 65 -8.83 10.29 -35.29
CA ALA A 65 -7.86 10.99 -36.12
C ALA A 65 -6.77 10.04 -36.65
N ILE A 66 -6.39 9.05 -35.85
CA ILE A 66 -5.44 8.00 -36.22
C ILE A 66 -6.01 7.13 -37.35
N ASP A 67 -7.26 6.68 -37.20
CA ASP A 67 -7.93 5.86 -38.20
C ASP A 67 -8.11 6.62 -39.53
N GLN A 68 -8.64 7.84 -39.46
CA GLN A 68 -8.81 8.70 -40.64
C GLN A 68 -7.49 8.96 -41.39
N THR A 69 -6.41 9.25 -40.64
CA THR A 69 -5.11 9.51 -41.24
C THR A 69 -4.51 8.24 -41.85
N SER A 70 -4.69 7.09 -41.18
CA SER A 70 -4.22 5.80 -41.69
C SER A 70 -4.92 5.42 -42.98
N GLN A 71 -6.24 5.52 -43.04
CA GLN A 71 -7.02 5.25 -44.25
C GLN A 71 -6.59 6.18 -45.40
N PHE A 72 -6.48 7.48 -45.10
CA PHE A 72 -6.06 8.48 -46.09
C PHE A 72 -4.66 8.19 -46.67
N LEU A 73 -3.68 7.81 -45.83
CA LEU A 73 -2.32 7.47 -46.28
C LEU A 73 -2.25 6.13 -47.01
N MET A 74 -3.14 5.18 -46.72
CA MET A 74 -3.27 3.95 -47.52
C MET A 74 -3.77 4.24 -48.94
N ASP A 75 -4.67 5.23 -49.10
CA ASP A 75 -5.15 5.67 -50.40
C ASP A 75 -4.10 6.54 -51.16
N HIS A 76 -3.11 7.08 -50.44
CA HIS A 76 -2.06 7.97 -50.96
C HIS A 76 -0.66 7.48 -50.57
N VAL A 77 -0.30 6.25 -50.94
CA VAL A 77 0.94 5.57 -50.51
C VAL A 77 2.21 6.38 -50.80
N ASP A 78 2.24 7.13 -51.90
CA ASP A 78 3.41 7.93 -52.32
C ASP A 78 3.75 9.07 -51.36
N CYS A 79 2.80 9.44 -50.51
CA CYS A 79 2.89 10.60 -49.65
C CYS A 79 3.69 10.36 -48.36
N ASN A 80 3.48 9.20 -47.74
CA ASN A 80 4.29 8.76 -46.61
C ASN A 80 4.48 7.24 -46.67
N PRO A 81 5.45 6.75 -47.47
CA PRO A 81 5.71 5.33 -47.60
C PRO A 81 6.27 4.68 -46.32
N ALA A 82 6.70 5.50 -45.35
CA ALA A 82 7.16 5.04 -44.04
C ALA A 82 6.02 4.95 -43.01
N TRP A 83 4.78 5.29 -43.38
CA TRP A 83 3.65 5.21 -42.45
C TRP A 83 3.43 3.79 -41.94
N ASN A 84 3.51 3.63 -40.62
CA ASN A 84 3.23 2.38 -39.93
C ASN A 84 2.35 2.66 -38.71
N LEU A 85 1.08 2.25 -38.79
CA LEU A 85 0.11 2.47 -37.72
C LEU A 85 0.53 1.77 -36.41
N GLN A 86 1.11 0.57 -36.48
CA GLN A 86 1.51 -0.16 -35.28
C GLN A 86 2.66 0.56 -34.55
N GLU A 87 3.67 1.01 -35.28
CA GLU A 87 4.79 1.76 -34.72
C GLU A 87 4.34 3.11 -34.16
N PHE A 88 3.45 3.81 -34.89
CA PHE A 88 2.88 5.07 -34.44
C PHE A 88 2.11 4.90 -33.12
N THR A 89 1.19 3.95 -33.04
CA THR A 89 0.41 3.66 -31.83
C THR A 89 1.31 3.22 -30.67
N ALA A 90 2.36 2.44 -30.93
CA ALA A 90 3.33 2.06 -29.91
C ALA A 90 4.10 3.28 -29.37
N ASN A 91 4.50 4.22 -30.23
CA ASN A 91 5.17 5.45 -29.82
C ASN A 91 4.24 6.34 -28.97
N VAL A 92 3.00 6.57 -29.40
CA VAL A 92 2.01 7.33 -28.63
C VAL A 92 1.78 6.69 -27.25
N THR A 93 1.59 5.37 -27.23
CA THR A 93 1.43 4.61 -25.97
C THR A 93 2.66 4.76 -25.07
N HIS A 94 3.87 4.73 -25.63
CA HIS A 94 5.10 4.94 -24.87
C HIS A 94 5.17 6.35 -24.26
N GLN A 95 4.77 7.38 -25.00
CA GLN A 95 4.72 8.75 -24.49
C GLN A 95 3.69 8.91 -23.35
N LEU A 96 2.49 8.33 -23.50
CA LEU A 96 1.47 8.33 -22.44
C LEU A 96 1.93 7.59 -21.18
N ASN A 97 2.63 6.45 -21.35
CA ASN A 97 3.26 5.75 -20.23
C ASN A 97 4.36 6.59 -19.57
N GLY A 98 5.10 7.40 -20.35
CA GLY A 98 6.04 8.39 -19.82
C GLY A 98 5.36 9.43 -18.92
N CYS A 99 4.18 9.91 -19.31
CA CYS A 99 3.40 10.86 -18.50
C CYS A 99 2.95 10.31 -17.15
N THR A 100 2.74 8.99 -17.06
CA THR A 100 2.25 8.32 -15.84
C THR A 100 3.35 7.65 -15.02
N LEU A 101 4.63 7.78 -15.43
CA LEU A 101 5.76 7.10 -14.81
C LEU A 101 5.86 7.35 -13.30
N ASN A 102 5.72 8.61 -12.87
CA ASN A 102 5.80 8.98 -11.45
C ASN A 102 4.68 8.34 -10.62
N LEU A 103 3.48 8.19 -11.19
CA LEU A 103 2.38 7.49 -10.55
C LEU A 103 2.71 5.99 -10.42
N GLY A 104 3.33 5.40 -11.44
CA GLY A 104 3.84 4.03 -11.39
C GLY A 104 4.86 3.82 -10.28
N THR A 105 5.85 4.72 -10.16
CA THR A 105 6.82 4.70 -9.06
C THR A 105 6.15 4.85 -7.70
N LEU A 106 5.11 5.70 -7.59
CA LEU A 106 4.35 5.86 -6.35
C LEU A 106 3.59 4.57 -5.97
N VAL A 107 3.05 3.82 -6.95
CA VAL A 107 2.43 2.51 -6.71
C VAL A 107 3.43 1.51 -6.14
N GLU A 108 4.63 1.45 -6.72
CA GLU A 108 5.70 0.56 -6.25
C GLU A 108 6.14 0.90 -4.82
N ALA A 109 6.37 2.20 -4.56
CA ALA A 109 6.71 2.69 -3.23
C ALA A 109 5.59 2.38 -2.23
N LEU A 110 4.32 2.65 -2.58
CA LEU A 110 3.18 2.37 -1.73
C LEU A 110 3.05 0.88 -1.38
N ARG A 111 3.33 -0.03 -2.33
CA ARG A 111 3.35 -1.47 -2.05
C ARG A 111 4.45 -1.84 -1.07
N ALA A 112 5.68 -1.40 -1.31
CA ALA A 112 6.83 -1.74 -0.48
C ALA A 112 6.70 -1.17 0.93
N ASP A 113 6.46 0.14 1.03
CA ASP A 113 6.34 0.84 2.30
C ASP A 113 5.06 0.39 3.05
N GLY A 114 3.97 0.16 2.32
CA GLY A 114 2.73 -0.36 2.89
C GLY A 114 2.92 -1.72 3.56
N GLN A 115 3.65 -2.64 2.92
CA GLN A 115 4.00 -3.93 3.52
C GLN A 115 4.85 -3.78 4.78
N GLN A 116 5.86 -2.91 4.76
CA GLN A 116 6.71 -2.67 5.92
C GLN A 116 5.91 -2.09 7.10
N VAL A 117 5.04 -1.12 6.82
CA VAL A 117 4.16 -0.52 7.84
C VAL A 117 3.24 -1.59 8.44
N MET A 118 2.65 -2.45 7.61
CA MET A 118 1.79 -3.55 8.06
C MET A 118 2.54 -4.57 8.92
N GLN A 119 3.76 -4.94 8.54
CA GLN A 119 4.59 -5.85 9.34
C GLN A 119 4.91 -5.26 10.72
N ASN A 120 5.20 -3.96 10.80
CA ASN A 120 5.44 -3.29 12.07
C ASN A 120 4.22 -3.33 12.99
N VAL A 121 3.03 -3.05 12.46
CA VAL A 121 1.77 -3.12 13.23
C VAL A 121 1.50 -4.57 13.69
N GLN A 122 1.59 -5.54 12.77
CA GLN A 122 1.38 -6.96 13.08
C GLN A 122 2.37 -7.49 14.14
N SER A 123 3.62 -7.02 14.13
CA SER A 123 4.60 -7.39 15.15
C SER A 123 4.14 -6.98 16.56
N PHE A 124 3.57 -5.78 16.72
CA PHE A 124 3.03 -5.36 18.01
C PHE A 124 1.80 -6.18 18.43
N VAL A 125 0.93 -6.55 17.48
CA VAL A 125 -0.22 -7.42 17.76
C VAL A 125 0.24 -8.79 18.28
N GLN A 126 1.26 -9.38 17.63
CA GLN A 126 1.84 -10.65 18.04
C GLN A 126 2.53 -10.55 19.42
N GLN A 127 3.25 -9.46 19.69
CA GLN A 127 3.85 -9.22 21.01
C GLN A 127 2.76 -9.12 22.10
N MET A 128 1.63 -8.49 21.78
CA MET A 128 0.51 -8.32 22.70
C MET A 128 -0.16 -9.65 23.04
N SER A 129 -0.36 -10.54 22.06
CA SER A 129 -0.96 -11.86 22.27
C SER A 129 -0.05 -12.81 23.05
N GLN A 130 1.27 -12.64 22.95
CA GLN A 130 2.25 -13.45 23.67
C GLN A 130 2.54 -12.93 25.08
N LEU A 131 2.20 -11.67 25.39
CA LEU A 131 2.55 -11.01 26.64
C LEU A 131 2.05 -11.76 27.91
N PRO A 132 0.80 -12.28 27.99
CA PRO A 132 0.37 -13.05 29.16
C PRO A 132 1.23 -14.30 29.40
N LEU A 133 1.64 -14.96 28.32
CA LEU A 133 2.47 -16.17 28.34
C LEU A 133 3.91 -15.86 28.81
N VAL A 134 4.49 -14.76 28.33
CA VAL A 134 5.82 -14.30 28.74
C VAL A 134 5.83 -13.89 30.22
N CYS A 135 4.81 -13.16 30.69
CA CYS A 135 4.73 -12.69 32.07
C CYS A 135 4.37 -13.80 33.08
N SER A 136 3.70 -14.87 32.66
CA SER A 136 3.42 -16.05 33.49
C SER A 136 4.61 -17.02 33.55
N GLN A 137 5.37 -17.19 32.46
CA GLN A 137 6.58 -18.04 32.45
C GLN A 137 7.76 -17.43 33.23
N GLY A 138 7.79 -16.11 33.41
CA GLY A 138 8.77 -15.42 34.25
C GLY A 138 8.77 -15.82 35.72
N GLN A 139 7.75 -16.56 36.20
CA GLN A 139 7.75 -17.14 37.55
C GLN A 139 8.64 -18.39 37.70
N GLN A 140 9.10 -19.02 36.60
CA GLN A 140 9.92 -20.23 36.67
C GLN A 140 11.37 -20.05 36.19
N SER A 141 11.68 -18.98 35.46
CA SER A 141 13.03 -18.80 34.91
C SER A 141 13.48 -17.35 35.00
N ALA A 142 14.11 -17.01 36.13
CA ALA A 142 15.21 -16.05 36.07
C ALA A 142 16.18 -16.53 34.96
N SER A 143 16.49 -15.65 34.02
CA SER A 143 17.45 -15.82 32.90
C SER A 143 16.95 -16.51 31.62
N VAL A 144 16.19 -15.79 30.79
CA VAL A 144 16.43 -15.84 29.34
C VAL A 144 16.73 -14.42 28.87
N ALA A 145 17.99 -14.21 28.52
CA ALA A 145 18.54 -12.93 28.10
C ALA A 145 17.97 -12.51 26.74
N LEU A 146 16.90 -11.71 26.75
CA LEU A 146 16.62 -10.76 25.68
C LEU A 146 17.27 -9.43 26.11
N GLY A 147 18.33 -8.99 25.42
CA GLY A 147 18.93 -7.68 25.68
C GLY A 147 17.95 -6.52 25.42
N PRO A 148 18.40 -5.26 25.48
CA PRO A 148 18.68 -4.50 26.72
C PRO A 148 17.46 -4.32 27.65
N LEU A 149 16.40 -5.12 27.51
CA LEU A 149 15.23 -5.13 28.39
C LEU A 149 15.49 -5.96 29.67
N SER A 150 16.55 -5.61 30.42
CA SER A 150 16.73 -6.06 31.79
C SER A 150 15.70 -5.36 32.68
N LEU A 151 14.44 -5.75 32.51
CA LEU A 151 13.32 -5.35 33.35
C LEU A 151 13.28 -6.36 34.49
N GLY A 152 13.66 -5.95 35.69
CA GLY A 152 13.43 -6.73 36.90
C GLY A 152 11.92 -6.88 37.11
N PHE A 153 11.38 -8.05 36.78
CA PHE A 153 9.94 -8.34 36.84
C PHE A 153 9.55 -8.90 38.21
N ASP A 154 9.56 -8.06 39.24
CA ASP A 154 9.32 -8.46 40.64
C ASP A 154 7.82 -8.60 41.03
N ASN A 155 6.90 -8.64 40.05
CA ASN A 155 5.51 -9.09 40.25
C ASN A 155 4.83 -9.30 38.88
N SER A 156 4.18 -10.46 38.67
CA SER A 156 3.51 -10.84 37.40
C SER A 156 2.56 -9.74 36.87
N ASN A 157 1.81 -9.09 37.77
CA ASN A 157 0.92 -7.98 37.40
C ASN A 157 1.66 -6.73 36.91
N ASN A 158 2.84 -6.42 37.48
CA ASN A 158 3.67 -5.31 37.04
C ASN A 158 4.35 -5.63 35.70
N CYS A 159 4.70 -6.90 35.43
CA CYS A 159 5.17 -7.34 34.12
C CYS A 159 4.12 -7.06 33.04
N PHE A 160 2.89 -7.54 33.24
CA PHE A 160 1.84 -7.39 32.24
C PHE A 160 1.46 -5.93 32.02
N MET A 161 1.23 -5.16 33.10
CA MET A 161 0.82 -3.76 32.98
C MET A 161 1.90 -2.89 32.30
N ASN A 162 3.17 -3.09 32.62
CA ASN A 162 4.27 -2.37 31.96
C ASN A 162 4.45 -2.82 30.50
N GLY A 163 4.35 -4.12 30.24
CA GLY A 163 4.44 -4.69 28.89
C GLY A 163 3.34 -4.18 27.98
N ILE A 164 2.07 -4.24 28.40
CA ILE A 164 0.93 -3.81 27.58
C ILE A 164 0.95 -2.30 27.35
N THR A 165 1.39 -1.52 28.34
CA THR A 165 1.57 -0.07 28.18
C THR A 165 2.64 0.24 27.13
N SER A 166 3.78 -0.44 27.18
CA SER A 166 4.86 -0.27 26.20
C SER A 166 4.43 -0.69 24.79
N ILE A 167 3.77 -1.83 24.65
CA ILE A 167 3.29 -2.33 23.36
C ILE A 167 2.22 -1.38 22.79
N ASN A 168 1.28 -0.91 23.61
CA ASN A 168 0.25 0.06 23.18
C ASN A 168 0.87 1.38 22.71
N GLN A 169 1.89 1.90 23.39
CA GLN A 169 2.62 3.08 22.94
C GLN A 169 3.32 2.85 21.60
N GLY A 170 3.97 1.70 21.43
CA GLY A 170 4.63 1.32 20.18
C GLY A 170 3.65 1.19 19.02
N LEU A 171 2.53 0.50 19.24
CA LEU A 171 1.44 0.33 18.29
C LEU A 171 0.82 1.67 17.90
N ALA A 172 0.51 2.53 18.87
CA ALA A 172 -0.04 3.86 18.60
C ALA A 172 0.91 4.70 17.72
N LYS A 173 2.21 4.63 17.99
CA LYS A 173 3.23 5.30 17.16
C LYS A 173 3.31 4.70 15.76
N ALA A 174 3.24 3.38 15.62
CA ALA A 174 3.23 2.69 14.33
C ALA A 174 2.00 3.09 13.49
N MET A 175 0.81 3.08 14.10
CA MET A 175 -0.44 3.50 13.46
C MET A 175 -0.45 4.99 13.09
N HIS A 176 0.15 5.85 13.92
CA HIS A 176 0.32 7.26 13.59
C HIS A 176 1.22 7.45 12.37
N ASN A 177 2.36 6.77 12.33
CA ASN A 177 3.26 6.81 11.17
C ASN A 177 2.59 6.26 9.90
N ALA A 178 1.82 5.18 10.02
CA ALA A 178 1.01 4.62 8.94
C ALA A 178 0.00 5.63 8.38
N SER A 179 -0.65 6.38 9.27
CA SER A 179 -1.62 7.42 8.91
C SER A 179 -0.95 8.57 8.18
N LEU A 180 0.20 9.04 8.67
CA LEU A 180 0.99 10.09 8.01
C LEU A 180 1.45 9.64 6.62
N PHE A 181 1.92 8.40 6.51
CA PHE A 181 2.29 7.79 5.23
C PHE A 181 1.13 7.80 4.24
N LEU A 182 -0.06 7.32 4.64
CA LEU A 182 -1.23 7.32 3.75
C LEU A 182 -1.68 8.73 3.33
N VAL A 183 -1.67 9.70 4.25
CA VAL A 183 -2.02 11.10 3.94
C VAL A 183 -1.01 11.69 2.97
N HIS A 184 0.29 11.46 3.19
CA HIS A 184 1.35 11.93 2.31
C HIS A 184 1.24 11.32 0.92
N THR A 185 1.08 10.00 0.83
CA THR A 185 0.89 9.28 -0.44
C THR A 185 -0.34 9.77 -1.19
N ARG A 186 -1.45 10.03 -0.50
CA ARG A 186 -2.65 10.61 -1.13
C ARG A 186 -2.37 12.00 -1.71
N ARG A 187 -1.66 12.85 -0.98
CA ARG A 187 -1.33 14.20 -1.44
C ARG A 187 -0.43 14.16 -2.68
N LEU A 188 0.64 13.37 -2.62
CA LEU A 188 1.55 13.17 -3.75
C LEU A 188 0.82 12.59 -4.96
N SER A 189 -0.06 11.59 -4.76
CA SER A 189 -0.88 11.03 -5.82
C SER A 189 -1.71 12.10 -6.52
N GLN A 190 -2.37 12.99 -5.77
CA GLN A 190 -3.20 14.05 -6.36
C GLN A 190 -2.38 15.05 -7.18
N GLU A 191 -1.22 15.45 -6.66
CA GLU A 191 -0.29 16.35 -7.37
C GLU A 191 0.22 15.69 -8.66
N GLN A 192 0.63 14.43 -8.59
CA GLN A 192 1.13 13.67 -9.75
C GLN A 192 0.04 13.37 -10.78
N VAL A 193 -1.20 13.14 -10.35
CA VAL A 193 -2.36 12.96 -11.24
C VAL A 193 -2.59 14.21 -12.09
N ALA A 194 -2.54 15.41 -11.48
CA ALA A 194 -2.71 16.66 -12.22
C ALA A 194 -1.58 16.87 -13.25
N GLN A 195 -0.34 16.56 -12.90
CA GLN A 195 0.80 16.67 -13.81
C GLN A 195 0.73 15.64 -14.95
N ALA A 196 0.41 14.39 -14.64
CA ALA A 196 0.26 13.32 -15.62
C ALA A 196 -0.87 13.63 -16.61
N GLN A 197 -1.97 14.22 -16.13
CA GLN A 197 -3.08 14.68 -16.96
C GLN A 197 -2.64 15.76 -17.95
N GLN A 198 -1.97 16.82 -17.48
CA GLN A 198 -1.46 17.89 -18.34
C GLN A 198 -0.47 17.36 -19.39
N CYS A 199 0.41 16.44 -19.01
CA CYS A 199 1.32 15.77 -19.93
C CYS A 199 0.56 14.97 -21.00
N SER A 200 -0.45 14.21 -20.59
CA SER A 200 -1.25 13.38 -21.49
C SER A 200 -2.03 14.23 -22.50
N GLU A 201 -2.62 15.34 -22.04
CA GLU A 201 -3.28 16.32 -22.90
C GLU A 201 -2.31 16.95 -23.93
N ALA A 202 -1.07 17.23 -23.52
CA ALA A 202 -0.05 17.74 -24.44
C ALA A 202 0.34 16.69 -25.50
N VAL A 203 0.47 15.41 -25.12
CA VAL A 203 0.72 14.31 -26.06
C VAL A 203 -0.44 14.17 -27.04
N VAL A 204 -1.69 14.23 -26.56
CA VAL A 204 -2.88 14.20 -27.42
C VAL A 204 -2.85 15.33 -28.45
N ALA A 205 -2.67 16.57 -27.99
CA ALA A 205 -2.63 17.74 -28.86
C ALA A 205 -1.52 17.63 -29.93
N GLN A 206 -0.29 17.29 -29.52
CA GLN A 206 0.82 17.11 -30.45
C GLN A 206 0.56 16.02 -31.49
N THR A 207 -0.07 14.92 -31.06
CA THR A 207 -0.40 13.80 -31.94
C THR A 207 -1.47 14.21 -32.96
N LEU A 208 -2.53 14.90 -32.53
CA LEU A 208 -3.57 15.41 -33.42
C LEU A 208 -3.01 16.41 -34.44
N ASP A 209 -2.15 17.32 -34.00
CA ASP A 209 -1.48 18.29 -34.88
C ASP A 209 -0.60 17.59 -35.91
N TYR A 210 0.18 16.59 -35.48
CA TYR A 210 1.00 15.78 -36.38
C TYR A 210 0.15 15.06 -37.44
N LEU A 211 -0.93 14.39 -37.02
CA LEU A 211 -1.84 13.67 -37.93
C LEU A 211 -2.53 14.63 -38.92
N SER A 212 -2.92 15.81 -38.45
CA SER A 212 -3.46 16.88 -39.31
C SER A 212 -2.44 17.32 -40.36
N ALA A 213 -1.19 17.57 -39.95
CA ALA A 213 -0.12 17.95 -40.86
C ALA A 213 0.22 16.86 -41.88
N GLN A 214 0.19 15.58 -41.48
CA GLN A 214 0.38 14.45 -42.41
C GLN A 214 -0.66 14.47 -43.52
N ARG A 215 -1.94 14.72 -43.20
CA ARG A 215 -3.00 14.82 -44.20
C ARG A 215 -2.85 16.06 -45.09
N ALA A 216 -2.52 17.21 -44.51
CA ALA A 216 -2.40 18.47 -45.24
C ALA A 216 -1.19 18.53 -46.18
N ASN A 217 -0.09 17.87 -45.85
CA ASN A 217 1.11 17.82 -46.71
C ASN A 217 0.95 16.88 -47.91
N CYS A 218 -0.19 16.20 -48.00
CA CYS A 218 -0.49 15.13 -48.93
C CYS A 218 -1.60 15.48 -49.93
N SER A 219 -2.32 16.56 -49.63
CA SER A 219 -3.37 17.15 -50.46
C SER A 219 -2.78 18.15 -51.45
#